data_AF-A0A9E3X593-F1
#
_entry.id   AF-A0A9E3X593-F1
#
_cell.length_a   1.000
_cell.length_b   1.000
_cell.length_c   1.000
_cell.angle_alpha   90.00
_cell.angle_beta   90.00
_cell.angle_gamma   90.00
#
_symmetry.space_group_name_H-M   'P 1'
#
loop_
_entity.id
_entity.type
_entity.pdbx_description
1 polymer ?
#
loop_
_entity_poly.entity_id
_entity_poly.type
_entity_poly.pdbx_seq_one_letter_code
_entity_poly.pdbx_strand_id
1 'polypeptide(L)' 'MRSTINWKEVRKRGIDMGLDSNAAIARAAGLHVNSIGKYDAYKSTTLDALANLFGCEPSDLLIWEKVKQEDN' A
#
# COMPACT_ATOMS: atom_id res chain seq x y z
N MET A 1 13.47 -6.89 -10.84
CA MET A 1 12.76 -5.69 -10.32
C MET A 1 11.65 -6.18 -9.41
N ARG A 2 11.52 -5.64 -8.19
CA ARG A 2 10.43 -6.02 -7.28
C ARG A 2 9.49 -4.82 -7.19
N SER A 3 8.23 -5.00 -7.56
CA SER A 3 7.22 -3.98 -7.30
C SER A 3 6.88 -4.04 -5.80
N THR A 4 6.79 -2.90 -5.14
CA THR A 4 6.37 -2.80 -3.73
C THR A 4 5.22 -1.79 -3.64
N ILE A 5 4.37 -1.93 -2.61
CA ILE A 5 3.32 -0.93 -2.37
C ILE A 5 4.00 0.34 -1.90
N ASN A 6 3.70 1.45 -2.54
CA ASN A 6 4.16 2.78 -2.13
C ASN A 6 3.42 3.22 -0.88
N TRP A 7 3.85 2.73 0.27
CA TRP A 7 3.24 3.05 1.57
C TRP A 7 3.34 4.54 1.91
N LYS A 8 4.30 5.28 1.33
CA LYS A 8 4.37 6.74 1.48
C LYS A 8 3.19 7.43 0.78
N GLU A 9 2.90 7.02 -0.46
CA GLU A 9 1.78 7.56 -1.23
C GLU A 9 0.43 7.15 -0.62
N VAL A 10 0.29 5.88 -0.21
CA VAL A 10 -0.89 5.39 0.53
C VAL A 10 -1.14 6.23 1.78
N ARG A 11 -0.08 6.53 2.55
CA ARG A 11 -0.20 7.35 3.75
C ARG A 11 -0.57 8.79 3.44
N LYS A 12 0.01 9.38 2.39
CA LYS A 12 -0.32 10.73 1.94
C LYS A 12 -1.79 10.85 1.57
N ARG A 13 -2.28 9.95 0.70
CA ARG A 13 -3.70 9.88 0.30
C ARG A 13 -4.63 9.62 1.48
N GLY A 14 -4.21 8.77 2.42
CA GLY A 14 -4.93 8.56 3.67
C GLY A 14 -5.10 9.86 4.45
N ILE A 15 -4.03 10.64 4.62
CA ILE A 15 -4.08 11.94 5.31
C ILE A 15 -4.98 12.94 4.57
N ASP A 16 -4.94 12.98 3.24
CA ASP A 16 -5.84 13.81 2.41
C ASP A 16 -7.34 13.45 2.65
N MET A 17 -7.64 12.19 2.99
CA MET A 17 -8.98 11.73 3.36
C MET A 17 -9.31 11.89 4.86
N GLY A 18 -8.41 12.43 5.68
CA GLY A 18 -8.57 12.54 7.14
C GLY A 18 -8.28 11.25 7.92
N LEU A 19 -7.47 10.33 7.35
CA LEU A 19 -7.05 9.08 7.98
C LEU A 19 -5.61 9.23 8.52
N ASP A 20 -5.48 9.61 9.80
CA ASP A 20 -4.19 9.94 10.42
C ASP A 20 -3.25 8.75 10.68
N SER A 21 -3.69 7.52 10.42
CA SER A 21 -2.98 6.31 10.80
C SER A 21 -3.14 5.17 9.81
N ASN A 22 -2.11 4.35 9.68
CA ASN A 22 -2.15 3.10 8.91
C ASN A 22 -3.34 2.21 9.32
N ALA A 23 -3.64 2.13 10.62
CA ALA A 23 -4.81 1.38 11.09
C ALA A 23 -6.14 1.99 10.62
N ALA A 24 -6.23 3.32 10.52
CA ALA A 24 -7.42 4.00 10.00
C ALA A 24 -7.59 3.74 8.49
N ILE A 25 -6.50 3.82 7.72
CA ILE A 25 -6.48 3.46 6.29
C ILE A 25 -6.89 2.00 6.08
N ALA A 26 -6.31 1.07 6.85
CA ALA A 26 -6.67 -0.34 6.77
C ALA A 26 -8.16 -0.55 7.03
N ARG A 27 -8.70 0.03 8.12
CA ARG A 27 -10.12 -0.07 8.44
C ARG A 27 -11.02 0.53 7.37
N ALA A 28 -10.66 1.71 6.84
CA ALA A 28 -11.41 2.36 5.78
C ALA A 28 -11.43 1.52 4.49
N ALA A 29 -10.32 0.84 4.18
CA ALA A 29 -10.21 -0.09 3.06
C ALA A 29 -10.80 -1.49 3.33
N GLY A 30 -11.37 -1.75 4.52
CA GLY A 30 -11.87 -3.09 4.89
C GLY A 30 -10.77 -4.13 5.11
N LEU A 31 -9.53 -3.70 5.32
CA LEU A 31 -8.36 -4.53 5.54
C LEU A 31 -8.06 -4.75 7.02
N HIS A 32 -7.48 -5.92 7.32
CA HIS A 32 -6.89 -6.15 8.62
C HIS A 32 -5.64 -5.29 8.82
N VAL A 33 -5.45 -4.71 10.01
CA VAL A 33 -4.30 -3.82 10.30
C VAL A 33 -2.93 -4.50 10.07
N ASN A 34 -2.89 -5.82 10.24
CA ASN A 34 -1.71 -6.65 9.96
C ASN A 34 -1.39 -6.84 8.47
N SER A 35 -2.31 -6.47 7.58
CA SER A 35 -2.12 -6.52 6.12
C SER A 35 -1.40 -5.28 5.60
N ILE A 36 -1.43 -4.16 6.33
CA ILE A 36 -0.65 -2.97 5.99
C ILE A 36 0.82 -3.16 6.37
N GLY A 37 1.72 -2.82 5.44
CA GLY A 37 3.17 -2.92 5.62
C GLY A 37 3.77 -4.32 5.44
N LYS A 38 2.97 -5.34 5.14
CA LYS A 38 3.48 -6.68 4.80
C LYS A 38 3.63 -6.85 3.29
N TYR A 39 4.79 -7.37 2.88
CA TYR A 39 5.26 -7.33 1.49
C TYR A 39 4.63 -8.39 0.56
N ASP A 40 4.21 -9.55 1.08
CA ASP A 40 3.95 -10.71 0.21
C ASP A 40 2.58 -11.38 0.37
N ALA A 41 2.10 -11.60 1.60
CA ALA A 41 1.00 -12.56 1.81
C ALA A 41 -0.37 -12.14 1.25
N TYR A 42 -0.62 -10.86 0.97
CA TYR A 42 -1.93 -10.38 0.50
C TYR A 42 -1.82 -9.18 -0.43
N LYS A 43 -0.68 -9.05 -1.12
CA LYS A 43 -0.35 -7.82 -1.84
C LYS A 43 -1.43 -7.45 -2.86
N SER A 44 -1.95 -8.39 -3.64
CA SER A 44 -3.00 -8.11 -4.64
C SER A 44 -4.29 -7.60 -3.98
N THR A 45 -4.81 -8.30 -2.96
CA THR A 45 -6.05 -7.92 -2.26
C THR A 45 -5.91 -6.60 -1.52
N THR A 46 -4.77 -6.37 -0.87
CA THR A 46 -4.45 -5.12 -0.19
C THR A 46 -4.38 -3.96 -1.18
N LEU A 47 -3.73 -4.17 -2.33
CA LEU A 47 -3.61 -3.15 -3.38
C LEU A 47 -4.98 -2.78 -3.94
N ASP A 48 -5.83 -3.78 -4.21
CA ASP A 48 -7.18 -3.59 -4.76
C ASP A 48 -8.10 -2.85 -3.77
N ALA A 49 -8.05 -3.21 -2.49
CA ALA A 49 -8.81 -2.54 -1.44
C ALA A 49 -8.37 -1.08 -1.25
N LEU A 50 -7.06 -0.80 -1.31
CA LEU A 50 -6.53 0.56 -1.23
C LEU A 50 -6.90 1.37 -2.48
N ALA A 51 -6.79 0.77 -3.67
CA ALA A 51 -7.17 1.39 -4.94
C ALA A 51 -8.66 1.78 -4.94
N ASN A 52 -9.53 0.89 -4.48
CA ASN A 52 -10.96 1.16 -4.32
C ASN A 52 -11.23 2.28 -3.30
N LEU A 53 -10.53 2.28 -2.16
CA LEU A 53 -10.66 3.34 -1.15
C LEU A 53 -10.28 4.72 -1.71
N PHE A 54 -9.19 4.80 -2.46
CA PHE A 54 -8.66 6.06 -3.00
C PHE A 54 -9.25 6.43 -4.37
N GLY A 55 -10.04 5.56 -4.98
CA GLY A 55 -10.57 5.75 -6.34
C GLY A 55 -9.48 5.89 -7.40
N CYS A 56 -8.39 5.13 -7.29
CA CYS A 56 -7.26 5.15 -8.23
C CYS A 56 -6.93 3.77 -8.79
N GLU A 57 -6.03 3.68 -9.76
CA GLU A 57 -5.59 2.38 -10.24
C GLU A 57 -4.61 1.74 -9.23
N PRO A 58 -4.60 0.40 -9.10
CA PRO A 58 -3.64 -0.27 -8.23
C PRO A 58 -2.18 0.01 -8.61
N SER A 59 -1.92 0.25 -9.90
CA SER A 59 -0.60 0.61 -10.43
C SER A 59 -0.07 1.94 -9.91
N ASP A 60 -0.94 2.92 -9.61
CA ASP A 60 -0.54 4.21 -9.01
C ASP A 60 0.05 4.04 -7.61
N LEU A 61 -0.36 2.98 -6.91
CA LEU A 61 0.10 2.65 -5.57
C LEU A 61 1.33 1.76 -5.58
N LEU A 62 1.90 1.44 -6.74
CA LEU A 62 3.10 0.62 -6.86
C LEU A 62 4.33 1.49 -7.15
N ILE A 63 5.43 1.16 -6.49
CA ILE A 63 6.77 1.64 -6.85
C ILE A 63 7.64 0.48 -7.30
N TRP A 64 8.51 0.76 -8.25
CA TRP A 64 9.51 -0.18 -8.75
C TRP A 64 10.82 0.10 -8.03
N GLU A 65 11.07 -0.63 -6.95
CA GLU A 65 12.39 -0.56 -6.33
C GLU A 65 13.37 -1.37 -7.15
N LYS A 66 14.46 -0.73 -7.58
CA LYS A 66 15.66 -1.45 -8.01
C LYS A 66 16.13 -2.21 -6.79
N VAL A 67 15.90 -3.52 -6.80
CA VAL A 67 16.55 -4.44 -5.88
C VAL A 67 18.04 -4.18 -6.06
N LYS A 68 18.69 -3.48 -5.11
CA LYS A 68 20.13 -3.61 -4.96
C LYS A 68 20.33 -5.08 -4.60
N GLN A 69 20.73 -5.89 -5.57
CA GLN A 69 21.45 -7.10 -5.24
C GLN A 69 22.68 -6.59 -4.48
N GLU A 70 22.68 -6.79 -3.16
CA GLU A 70 23.94 -6.90 -2.45
C GLU A 70 24.59 -8.16 -3.01
N ASP A 71 25.51 -7.96 -3.95
CA ASP A 71 26.52 -8.93 -4.32
C ASP A 71 27.21 -9.38 -3.02
N ASN A 72 27.07 -10.66 -2.70
CA ASN A 72 27.80 -11.34 -1.63
C ASN A 72 28.51 -12.55 -2.25
#